data_AF-A0ABD5QJS9-F1
#
_entry.id   AF-A0ABD5QJS9-F1
#
_cell.length_a   1.000
_cell.length_b   1.000
_cell.length_c   1.000
_cell.angle_alpha   90.00
_cell.angle_beta   90.00
_cell.angle_gamma   90.00
#
_symmetry.space_group_name_H-M   'P 1'
#
loop_
_entity.id
_entity.type
_entity.pdbx_description
1 polymer ?
#
loop_
_entity_poly.entity_id
_entity_poly.type
_entity_poly.pdbx_seq_one_letter_code
_entity_poly.pdbx_strand_id
1 'polypeptide(L)'
;MQFRAGILYAVLFVVVAAGAYGVIATASSPSVTADDVEADYTLEEEGQDLEVDGQTFNVSTLSEGSGTVEYVNESAILEVEWSNGDTVLTEEGGQEYEVMISPSGGDGAGNASAGNESGGNASAGNETAGGAGNESAGGNESAGNESAGNESGGNASAGGESGPQAFSLIGEYDEDEYQIEEFSEEDDRPYVITGEGGERTAVPLEEFEEIDSERYEVNDSISFYEEESGQVVEGQVTSVSEEAVTVEYEGEEVTENELAHADTVTLNGQEFAVYFDGETAILSSNVEGLESQQTAVDEFNQRISGLWWVVVLSILAMVVTAGLAFMPVRG
;
A
#
# COMPACT_ATOMS: atom_id res chain seq x y z
N MET A 1 18.79 -33.17 65.46
CA MET A 1 17.76 -32.11 65.36
C MET A 1 17.43 -31.73 63.91
N GLN A 2 18.39 -31.82 62.98
CA GLN A 2 18.27 -31.42 61.56
C GLN A 2 17.18 -32.18 60.77
N PHE A 3 17.03 -33.50 61.00
CA PHE A 3 16.01 -34.33 60.34
C PHE A 3 14.56 -33.92 60.62
N ARG A 4 14.27 -33.43 61.85
CA ARG A 4 12.90 -33.01 62.21
C ARG A 4 12.53 -31.65 61.61
N ALA A 5 13.52 -30.79 61.41
CA ALA A 5 13.33 -29.51 60.73
C ALA A 5 13.08 -29.70 59.23
N GLY A 6 13.83 -30.58 58.55
CA GLY A 6 13.65 -30.85 57.11
C GLY A 6 12.28 -31.43 56.74
N ILE A 7 11.73 -32.33 57.57
CA ILE A 7 10.39 -32.91 57.34
C ILE A 7 9.29 -31.85 57.43
N LEU A 8 9.41 -30.88 58.36
CA LEU A 8 8.42 -29.82 58.53
C LEU A 8 8.35 -28.92 57.27
N TYR A 9 9.49 -28.56 56.70
CA TYR A 9 9.55 -27.77 55.47
C TYR A 9 9.05 -28.54 54.25
N ALA A 10 9.38 -29.84 54.14
CA ALA A 10 8.85 -30.66 53.06
C ALA A 10 7.31 -30.73 53.10
N VAL A 11 6.70 -30.93 54.27
CA VAL A 11 5.23 -30.91 54.41
C VAL A 11 4.64 -29.55 54.05
N LEU A 12 5.28 -28.45 54.46
CA LEU A 12 4.87 -27.10 54.08
C LEU A 12 4.85 -26.91 52.56
N PHE A 13 5.93 -27.30 51.87
CA PHE A 13 6.01 -27.18 50.41
C PHE A 13 4.99 -28.06 49.69
N VAL A 14 4.64 -29.24 50.21
CA VAL A 14 3.54 -30.06 49.68
C VAL A 14 2.20 -29.33 49.79
N VAL A 15 1.92 -28.72 50.95
CA VAL A 15 0.66 -27.97 51.16
C VAL A 15 0.58 -26.76 50.24
N VAL A 16 1.68 -26.01 50.09
CA VAL A 16 1.75 -24.85 49.17
C VAL A 16 1.57 -25.29 47.72
N ALA A 17 2.25 -26.35 47.29
CA ALA A 17 2.09 -26.89 45.94
C ALA A 17 0.66 -27.40 45.67
N ALA A 18 0.06 -28.13 46.62
CA ALA A 18 -1.31 -28.62 46.51
C ALA A 18 -2.34 -27.47 46.50
N GLY A 19 -2.10 -26.40 47.28
CA GLY A 19 -2.93 -25.20 47.28
C GLY A 19 -2.85 -24.44 45.95
N ALA A 20 -1.65 -24.21 45.43
CA ALA A 20 -1.45 -23.56 44.14
C ALA A 20 -2.07 -24.36 42.98
N TYR A 21 -1.85 -25.68 42.96
CA TYR A 21 -2.46 -26.58 41.99
C TYR A 21 -3.99 -26.58 42.10
N GLY A 22 -4.54 -26.55 43.31
CA GLY A 22 -5.98 -26.46 43.54
C GLY A 22 -6.59 -25.22 42.89
N VAL A 23 -5.94 -24.06 43.04
CA VAL A 23 -6.38 -22.80 42.40
C VAL A 23 -6.30 -22.90 40.87
N ILE A 24 -5.18 -23.39 40.33
CA ILE A 24 -5.02 -23.56 38.87
C ILE A 24 -6.11 -24.48 38.30
N ALA A 25 -6.38 -25.62 38.96
CA ALA A 25 -7.28 -26.64 38.45
C ALA A 25 -8.77 -26.23 38.46
N THR A 26 -9.14 -25.24 39.28
CA THR A 26 -10.53 -24.77 39.38
C THR A 26 -10.76 -23.41 38.72
N ALA A 27 -9.70 -22.75 38.26
CA ALA A 27 -9.81 -21.43 37.66
C ALA A 27 -10.44 -21.53 36.26
N SER A 28 -11.48 -20.72 36.01
CA SER A 28 -12.05 -20.52 34.68
C SER A 28 -11.24 -19.44 33.96
N SER A 29 -10.74 -19.75 32.76
CA SER A 29 -10.06 -18.77 31.92
C SER A 29 -11.07 -17.77 31.35
N PRO A 30 -10.85 -16.45 31.49
CA PRO A 30 -11.59 -15.50 30.67
C PRO A 30 -11.20 -15.70 29.20
N SER A 31 -12.10 -15.33 28.31
CA SER A 31 -11.88 -15.24 26.87
C SER A 31 -12.48 -13.94 26.37
N VAL A 32 -12.01 -13.48 25.22
CA VAL A 32 -12.70 -12.41 24.50
C VAL A 32 -14.05 -12.96 24.03
N THR A 33 -15.11 -12.19 24.22
CA THR A 33 -16.47 -12.57 23.84
C THR A 33 -17.20 -11.38 23.24
N ALA A 34 -18.15 -11.68 22.35
CA ALA A 34 -19.10 -10.73 21.81
C ALA A 34 -20.23 -10.37 22.80
N ASP A 35 -20.33 -11.05 23.95
CA ASP A 35 -21.32 -10.75 24.98
C ASP A 35 -21.20 -9.29 25.46
N ASP A 36 -22.33 -8.59 25.53
CA ASP A 36 -22.42 -7.19 26.00
C ASP A 36 -21.64 -6.18 25.14
N VAL A 37 -21.22 -6.56 23.93
CA VAL A 37 -20.61 -5.65 22.96
C VAL A 37 -21.71 -4.86 22.25
N GLU A 38 -21.57 -3.53 22.23
CA GLU A 38 -22.39 -2.67 21.37
C GLU A 38 -21.89 -2.82 19.92
N ALA A 39 -22.66 -3.53 19.10
CA ALA A 39 -22.37 -3.75 17.70
C ALA A 39 -22.70 -2.49 16.88
N ASP A 40 -21.71 -1.96 16.18
CA ASP A 40 -21.93 -0.97 15.13
C ASP A 40 -22.38 -1.65 13.84
N TYR A 41 -21.76 -2.79 13.52
CA TYR A 41 -22.12 -3.63 12.38
C TYR A 41 -22.17 -5.11 12.75
N THR A 42 -23.06 -5.85 12.09
CA THR A 42 -23.17 -7.31 12.20
C THR A 42 -23.15 -7.89 10.79
N LEU A 43 -22.26 -8.86 10.56
CA LEU A 43 -22.10 -9.58 9.31
C LEU A 43 -22.52 -11.03 9.53
N GLU A 44 -23.52 -11.49 8.82
CA GLU A 44 -24.18 -12.79 9.03
C GLU A 44 -24.00 -13.75 7.86
N GLU A 45 -23.67 -13.25 6.67
CA GLU A 45 -23.55 -14.06 5.45
C GLU A 45 -22.49 -13.52 4.47
N GLU A 46 -21.94 -14.43 3.66
CA GLU A 46 -21.11 -14.10 2.50
C GLU A 46 -21.93 -13.37 1.44
N GLY A 47 -21.32 -12.40 0.76
CA GLY A 47 -21.96 -11.51 -0.20
C GLY A 47 -22.76 -10.36 0.43
N GLN A 48 -22.80 -10.25 1.76
CA GLN A 48 -23.43 -9.12 2.45
C GLN A 48 -22.67 -7.82 2.18
N ASP A 49 -23.39 -6.72 1.99
CA ASP A 49 -22.79 -5.38 1.92
C ASP A 49 -22.68 -4.74 3.32
N LEU A 50 -21.55 -4.08 3.54
CA LEU A 50 -21.19 -3.33 4.75
C LEU A 50 -20.83 -1.89 4.36
N GLU A 51 -21.63 -0.91 4.79
CA GLU A 51 -21.36 0.50 4.51
C GLU A 51 -20.65 1.17 5.70
N VAL A 52 -19.42 1.66 5.49
CA VAL A 52 -18.61 2.34 6.51
C VAL A 52 -18.22 3.73 6.01
N ASP A 53 -18.78 4.78 6.62
CA ASP A 53 -18.56 6.20 6.26
C ASP A 53 -18.72 6.48 4.75
N GLY A 54 -19.75 5.86 4.16
CA GLY A 54 -20.09 6.02 2.74
C GLY A 54 -19.30 5.16 1.77
N GLN A 55 -18.36 4.33 2.25
CA GLN A 55 -17.70 3.30 1.45
C GLN A 55 -18.38 1.94 1.67
N THR A 56 -18.76 1.27 0.59
CA THR A 56 -19.38 -0.06 0.62
C THR A 56 -18.32 -1.14 0.47
N PHE A 57 -18.27 -2.03 1.45
CA PHE A 57 -17.48 -3.26 1.43
C PHE A 57 -18.41 -4.45 1.18
N ASN A 58 -17.92 -5.49 0.52
CA ASN A 58 -18.62 -6.76 0.38
C ASN A 58 -17.95 -7.83 1.25
N VAL A 59 -18.74 -8.65 1.94
CA VAL A 59 -18.22 -9.79 2.71
C VAL A 59 -17.86 -10.92 1.75
N SER A 60 -16.58 -11.08 1.41
CA SER A 60 -16.16 -12.12 0.45
C SER A 60 -16.04 -13.50 1.07
N THR A 61 -15.61 -13.57 2.33
CA THR A 61 -15.59 -14.82 3.10
C THR A 61 -16.10 -14.60 4.51
N LEU A 62 -16.82 -15.60 5.02
CA LEU A 62 -17.28 -15.59 6.41
C LEU A 62 -17.26 -17.01 6.97
N SER A 63 -16.61 -17.20 8.10
CA SER A 63 -16.38 -18.50 8.72
C SER A 63 -16.28 -18.38 10.24
N GLU A 64 -16.20 -19.51 10.95
CA GLU A 64 -16.09 -19.51 12.40
C GLU A 64 -14.79 -18.83 12.86
N GLY A 65 -14.93 -17.62 13.43
CA GLY A 65 -13.81 -16.86 13.99
C GLY A 65 -12.99 -16.02 13.00
N SER A 66 -13.32 -16.03 11.71
CA SER A 66 -12.62 -15.25 10.69
C SER A 66 -13.48 -14.95 9.46
N GLY A 67 -13.14 -13.88 8.74
CA GLY A 67 -13.76 -13.53 7.45
C GLY A 67 -12.93 -12.50 6.70
N THR A 68 -13.39 -12.10 5.54
CA THR A 68 -12.76 -11.05 4.72
C THR A 68 -13.84 -10.13 4.20
N VAL A 69 -13.57 -8.83 4.25
CA VAL A 69 -14.37 -7.81 3.58
C VAL A 69 -13.54 -7.11 2.52
N GLU A 70 -14.14 -6.84 1.38
CA GLU A 70 -13.46 -6.32 0.20
C GLU A 70 -14.09 -5.00 -0.23
N TYR A 71 -13.25 -4.05 -0.64
CA TYR A 71 -13.67 -2.84 -1.31
C TYR A 71 -13.17 -2.86 -2.74
N VAL A 72 -14.05 -2.60 -3.70
CA VAL A 72 -13.69 -2.46 -5.12
C VAL A 72 -13.71 -1.00 -5.49
N ASN A 73 -12.55 -0.48 -5.91
CA ASN A 73 -12.44 0.83 -6.52
C ASN A 73 -12.52 0.70 -8.05
N GLU A 74 -13.71 0.89 -8.61
CA GLU A 74 -13.97 0.78 -10.06
C GLU A 74 -13.30 1.88 -10.92
N SER A 75 -12.62 2.85 -10.29
CA SER A 75 -11.96 3.97 -10.97
C SER A 75 -10.60 4.25 -10.33
N ALA A 76 -9.88 3.19 -9.98
CA ALA A 76 -8.50 3.30 -9.55
C ALA A 76 -7.63 3.76 -10.73
N ILE A 77 -6.68 4.66 -10.46
CA ILE A 77 -5.63 5.00 -11.44
C ILE A 77 -4.50 3.99 -11.22
N LEU A 78 -4.28 3.14 -12.21
CA LEU A 78 -3.26 2.09 -12.22
C LEU A 78 -2.15 2.47 -13.19
N GLU A 79 -0.96 1.91 -12.98
CA GLU A 79 0.20 2.09 -13.84
C GLU A 79 0.65 0.74 -14.39
N VAL A 80 1.00 0.72 -15.68
CA VAL A 80 1.75 -0.38 -16.30
C VAL A 80 3.06 0.15 -16.84
N GLU A 81 4.13 -0.62 -16.67
CA GLU A 81 5.45 -0.33 -17.20
C GLU A 81 5.85 -1.37 -18.25
N TRP A 82 6.29 -0.91 -19.41
CA TRP A 82 6.85 -1.76 -20.46
C TRP A 82 8.30 -1.40 -20.72
N SER A 83 9.18 -2.38 -20.64
CA SER A 83 10.58 -2.23 -21.01
C SER A 83 10.78 -2.27 -22.52
N ASN A 84 11.90 -1.76 -23.00
CA ASN A 84 12.25 -1.93 -24.42
C ASN A 84 12.40 -3.42 -24.79
N GLY A 85 11.70 -3.85 -25.82
CA GLY A 85 11.60 -5.23 -26.30
C GLY A 85 10.50 -6.05 -25.62
N ASP A 86 9.73 -5.46 -24.69
CA ASP A 86 8.56 -6.12 -24.11
C ASP A 86 7.46 -6.30 -25.17
N THR A 87 6.62 -7.31 -24.94
CA THR A 87 5.50 -7.63 -25.82
C THR A 87 4.20 -7.12 -25.21
N VAL A 88 3.41 -6.42 -26.01
CA VAL A 88 2.12 -5.84 -25.63
C VAL A 88 1.02 -6.37 -26.57
N LEU A 89 -0.14 -6.69 -26.00
CA LEU A 89 -1.34 -6.99 -26.75
C LEU A 89 -2.24 -5.75 -26.79
N THR A 90 -2.84 -5.44 -27.94
CA THR A 90 -3.81 -4.34 -28.05
C THR A 90 -5.26 -4.82 -27.96
N GLU A 91 -5.49 -6.11 -28.15
CA GLU A 91 -6.81 -6.76 -28.06
C GLU A 91 -6.71 -8.22 -27.59
N GLU A 92 -7.81 -8.77 -27.06
CA GLU A 92 -7.86 -10.15 -26.55
C GLU A 92 -7.58 -11.17 -27.68
N GLY A 93 -6.47 -11.90 -27.56
CA GLY A 93 -6.05 -12.88 -28.57
C GLY A 93 -5.64 -12.26 -29.90
N GLY A 94 -5.32 -10.96 -29.90
CA GLY A 94 -4.80 -10.21 -31.05
C GLY A 94 -3.35 -10.54 -31.37
N GLN A 95 -2.78 -9.75 -32.28
CA GLN A 95 -1.35 -9.81 -32.55
C GLN A 95 -0.54 -9.19 -31.41
N GLU A 96 0.64 -9.74 -31.19
CA GLU A 96 1.64 -9.22 -30.27
C GLU A 96 2.41 -8.08 -30.93
N TYR A 97 2.66 -7.01 -30.17
CA TYR A 97 3.50 -5.88 -30.60
C TYR A 97 4.72 -5.80 -29.71
N GLU A 98 5.89 -5.61 -30.31
CA GLU A 98 7.13 -5.32 -29.58
C GLU A 98 7.24 -3.82 -29.28
N VAL A 99 7.60 -3.48 -28.05
CA VAL A 99 7.86 -2.12 -27.60
C VAL A 99 9.26 -1.69 -28.02
N MET A 100 9.36 -0.74 -28.95
CA MET A 100 10.63 -0.14 -29.36
C MET A 100 10.72 1.30 -28.88
N ILE A 101 11.53 1.54 -27.85
CA ILE A 101 11.74 2.88 -27.30
C ILE A 101 12.71 3.67 -28.19
N SER A 102 12.35 4.91 -28.51
CA SER A 102 13.26 5.78 -29.26
C SER A 102 14.52 6.07 -28.43
N PRO A 103 15.72 6.15 -29.01
CA PRO A 103 16.88 6.69 -28.33
C PRO A 103 16.64 8.16 -28.02
N SER A 104 17.28 8.66 -26.97
CA SER A 104 17.15 10.02 -26.48
C SER A 104 17.29 11.05 -27.61
N GLY A 105 16.35 11.99 -27.65
CA GLY A 105 16.25 12.95 -28.74
C GLY A 105 17.55 13.73 -28.93
N GLY A 106 18.06 13.74 -30.16
CA GLY A 106 19.21 14.56 -30.53
C GLY A 106 19.03 16.00 -30.06
N ASP A 107 20.12 16.62 -29.57
CA ASP A 107 20.18 17.98 -29.00
C ASP A 107 19.29 19.02 -29.74
N GLY A 108 18.01 19.09 -29.35
CA GLY A 108 16.98 19.87 -30.02
C GLY A 108 16.43 20.93 -29.07
N ALA A 109 17.02 22.13 -29.13
CA ALA A 109 16.54 23.41 -28.60
C ALA A 109 15.33 23.32 -27.63
N GLY A 110 15.62 23.42 -26.33
CA GLY A 110 14.64 23.35 -25.25
C GLY A 110 13.28 23.95 -25.58
N ASN A 111 12.25 23.12 -25.43
CA ASN A 111 10.88 23.60 -25.26
C ASN A 111 10.86 24.45 -23.98
N ALA A 112 11.00 25.76 -24.15
CA ALA A 112 10.53 26.69 -23.14
C ALA A 112 9.01 26.48 -23.08
N SER A 113 8.57 25.57 -22.21
CA SER A 113 7.20 25.51 -21.76
C SER A 113 6.87 26.94 -21.33
N ALA A 114 6.05 27.60 -22.14
CA ALA A 114 5.43 28.85 -21.78
C ALA A 114 4.56 28.51 -20.59
N GLY A 115 5.13 28.68 -19.38
CA GLY A 115 4.41 28.54 -18.13
C GLY A 115 3.10 29.30 -18.29
N ASN A 116 2.01 28.58 -18.12
CA ASN A 116 0.68 29.16 -18.11
C ASN A 116 0.69 30.21 -16.99
N GLU A 117 0.72 31.50 -17.35
CA GLU A 117 0.53 32.58 -16.38
C GLU A 117 -0.91 32.47 -15.87
N SER A 118 -1.08 31.65 -14.83
CA SER A 118 -2.29 31.68 -14.01
C SER A 118 -2.41 33.09 -13.47
N GLY A 119 -3.34 33.84 -14.07
CA GLY A 119 -3.66 35.20 -13.69
C GLY A 119 -4.06 35.24 -12.23
N GLY A 120 -3.12 35.65 -11.38
CA GLY A 120 -3.37 35.95 -9.99
C GLY A 120 -4.54 36.92 -9.88
N ASN A 121 -5.62 36.47 -9.25
CA ASN A 121 -6.79 37.26 -8.96
C ASN A 121 -6.39 38.44 -8.06
N ALA A 122 -6.24 39.64 -8.63
CA ALA A 122 -6.03 40.86 -7.88
C ALA A 122 -7.32 41.20 -7.12
N SER A 123 -7.38 40.82 -5.84
CA SER A 123 -8.44 41.24 -4.94
C SER A 123 -8.43 42.75 -4.79
N ALA A 124 -9.51 43.38 -5.25
CA ALA A 124 -9.72 44.82 -5.20
C ALA A 124 -9.79 45.31 -3.74
N GLY A 125 -8.73 45.96 -3.29
CA GLY A 125 -8.73 46.79 -2.08
C GLY A 125 -9.47 48.11 -2.34
N ASN A 126 -10.64 48.22 -1.72
CA ASN A 126 -11.58 49.34 -1.77
C ASN A 126 -10.98 50.70 -1.37
N GLU A 127 -11.15 51.66 -2.28
CA GLU A 127 -11.26 53.13 -2.19
C GLU A 127 -11.03 53.83 -0.83
N THR A 128 -10.25 54.92 -0.82
CA THR A 128 -10.68 56.19 -0.20
C THR A 128 -10.09 57.37 -0.95
N ALA A 129 -10.96 58.07 -1.70
CA ALA A 129 -10.70 59.37 -2.29
C ALA A 129 -10.64 60.46 -1.20
N GLY A 130 -9.54 61.22 -1.16
CA GLY A 130 -9.38 62.44 -0.36
C GLY A 130 -8.77 63.54 -1.21
N GLY A 131 -9.56 64.56 -1.55
CA GLY A 131 -9.16 65.66 -2.43
C GLY A 131 -8.36 66.77 -1.77
N ALA A 132 -7.57 67.45 -2.63
CA ALA A 132 -7.12 68.85 -2.62
C ALA A 132 -6.45 69.45 -1.36
N GLY A 133 -5.17 69.84 -1.52
CA GLY A 133 -4.58 70.96 -0.76
C GLY A 133 -3.10 70.84 -0.41
N ASN A 134 -2.26 71.60 -1.11
CA ASN A 134 -1.09 72.36 -0.66
C ASN A 134 0.00 71.74 0.27
N GLU A 135 1.23 71.74 -0.26
CA GLU A 135 2.55 71.95 0.39
C GLU A 135 3.04 71.09 1.58
N SER A 136 4.25 70.57 1.34
CA SER A 136 5.36 70.39 2.31
C SER A 136 5.50 69.08 3.08
N ALA A 137 6.67 68.47 2.84
CA ALA A 137 7.53 67.74 3.77
C ALA A 137 7.03 66.45 4.47
N GLY A 138 7.63 65.33 4.07
CA GLY A 138 8.23 64.33 4.97
C GLY A 138 7.28 63.59 5.91
N GLY A 139 6.65 62.52 5.42
CA GLY A 139 5.82 61.61 6.19
C GLY A 139 6.46 60.23 6.37
N ASN A 140 6.71 59.91 7.63
CA ASN A 140 7.08 58.62 8.24
C ASN A 140 6.12 57.47 7.82
N GLU A 141 6.65 56.38 7.27
CA GLU A 141 5.88 55.17 6.97
C GLU A 141 5.65 54.34 8.25
N SER A 142 4.39 54.05 8.55
CA SER A 142 3.96 53.19 9.65
C SER A 142 3.57 51.81 9.12
N ALA A 143 4.09 50.80 9.81
CA ALA A 143 4.01 49.37 9.52
C ALA A 143 2.62 48.84 9.12
N GLY A 144 2.60 48.09 8.02
CA GLY A 144 1.54 47.17 7.62
C GLY A 144 2.07 45.73 7.66
N ASN A 145 1.26 44.84 8.23
CA ASN A 145 1.55 43.47 8.63
C ASN A 145 1.81 42.53 7.43
N GLU A 146 2.98 41.89 7.34
CA GLU A 146 3.25 40.82 6.36
C GLU A 146 2.57 39.52 6.83
N SER A 147 1.63 39.02 6.04
CA SER A 147 1.03 37.69 6.24
C SER A 147 1.92 36.66 5.52
N ALA A 148 2.47 35.72 6.28
CA ALA A 148 3.26 34.61 5.76
C ALA A 148 2.41 33.76 4.80
N GLY A 149 2.77 33.75 3.52
CA GLY A 149 2.27 32.80 2.54
C GLY A 149 2.99 31.46 2.73
N ASN A 150 2.21 30.38 2.70
CA ASN A 150 2.68 29.00 2.78
C ASN A 150 3.51 28.67 1.53
N GLU A 151 4.77 28.24 1.70
CA GLU A 151 5.55 27.65 0.61
C GLU A 151 4.94 26.27 0.30
N SER A 152 4.15 26.13 -0.77
CA SER A 152 3.93 24.80 -1.34
C SER A 152 5.22 24.42 -2.07
N GLY A 153 5.86 23.33 -1.65
CA GLY A 153 7.07 22.81 -2.25
C GLY A 153 6.88 22.57 -3.74
N GLY A 154 7.28 23.55 -4.55
CA GLY A 154 7.46 23.36 -5.98
C GLY A 154 8.60 22.37 -6.15
N ASN A 155 8.30 21.23 -6.78
CA ASN A 155 9.33 20.32 -7.25
C ASN A 155 10.26 21.14 -8.16
N ALA A 156 11.50 21.34 -7.72
CA ALA A 156 12.51 21.98 -8.54
C ALA A 156 12.77 21.05 -9.73
N SER A 157 12.25 21.42 -10.90
CA SER A 157 12.65 20.81 -12.17
C SER A 157 14.14 21.04 -12.34
N ALA A 158 14.92 20.04 -11.93
CA ALA A 158 16.30 19.89 -12.32
C ALA A 158 16.31 19.72 -13.84
N GLY A 159 17.16 20.48 -14.54
CA GLY A 159 17.32 20.34 -15.98
C GLY A 159 17.67 18.88 -16.32
N GLY A 160 16.73 18.19 -16.96
CA GLY A 160 16.89 16.83 -17.42
C GLY A 160 17.71 16.82 -18.71
N GLU A 161 18.65 15.90 -18.77
CA GLU A 161 19.18 15.35 -20.03
C GLU A 161 17.97 14.95 -20.90
N SER A 162 17.99 15.26 -22.19
CA SER A 162 16.85 15.07 -23.09
C SER A 162 16.65 13.58 -23.34
N GLY A 163 16.08 12.87 -22.37
CA GLY A 163 15.70 11.46 -22.48
C GLY A 163 14.67 11.27 -23.59
N PRO A 164 14.44 10.03 -24.01
CA PRO A 164 13.49 9.74 -25.07
C PRO A 164 12.08 10.20 -24.70
N GLN A 165 11.32 10.62 -25.69
CA GLN A 165 9.97 11.17 -25.51
C GLN A 165 8.91 10.37 -26.27
N ALA A 166 9.32 9.29 -26.95
CA ALA A 166 8.48 8.51 -27.85
C ALA A 166 8.91 7.05 -27.93
N PHE A 167 7.96 6.18 -28.24
CA PHE A 167 8.18 4.76 -28.53
C PHE A 167 7.27 4.32 -29.68
N SER A 168 7.55 3.15 -30.24
CA SER A 168 6.74 2.52 -31.27
C SER A 168 6.34 1.12 -30.84
N LEU A 169 5.08 0.76 -31.09
CA LEU A 169 4.62 -0.62 -31.06
C LEU A 169 4.79 -1.21 -32.45
N ILE A 170 5.47 -2.35 -32.56
CA ILE A 170 5.82 -2.98 -33.83
C ILE A 170 5.20 -4.37 -33.87
N GLY A 171 4.26 -4.58 -34.79
CA GLY A 171 3.64 -5.89 -35.01
C GLY A 171 4.63 -6.91 -35.58
N GLU A 172 4.24 -8.19 -35.55
CA GLU A 172 5.04 -9.30 -36.07
C GLU A 172 5.50 -9.06 -37.53
N TYR A 173 6.78 -9.30 -37.81
CA TYR A 173 7.36 -9.20 -39.14
C TYR A 173 8.38 -10.32 -39.40
N ASP A 174 8.67 -10.60 -40.67
CA ASP A 174 9.68 -11.60 -41.06
C ASP A 174 11.09 -10.98 -40.97
N GLU A 175 11.83 -11.30 -39.90
CA GLU A 175 13.20 -10.82 -39.65
C GLU A 175 14.22 -11.29 -40.72
N ASP A 176 13.93 -12.36 -41.48
CA ASP A 176 14.80 -12.82 -42.57
C ASP A 176 14.63 -11.93 -43.82
N GLU A 177 13.45 -11.32 -43.99
CA GLU A 177 13.11 -10.44 -45.12
C GLU A 177 13.34 -8.96 -44.79
N TYR A 178 12.98 -8.54 -43.59
CA TYR A 178 13.02 -7.14 -43.15
C TYR A 178 13.96 -6.95 -41.96
N GLN A 179 14.77 -5.90 -42.02
CA GLN A 179 15.58 -5.45 -40.90
C GLN A 179 15.12 -4.06 -40.49
N ILE A 180 14.67 -3.93 -39.24
CA ILE A 180 14.42 -2.65 -38.60
C ILE A 180 15.75 -2.19 -38.02
N GLU A 181 16.33 -1.13 -38.61
CA GLU A 181 17.57 -0.55 -38.09
C GLU A 181 17.27 0.66 -37.19
N GLU A 182 18.18 0.85 -36.24
CA GLU A 182 18.14 1.86 -35.20
C GLU A 182 18.03 3.26 -35.82
N PHE A 183 17.24 4.07 -35.13
CA PHE A 183 16.75 5.40 -35.45
C PHE A 183 17.73 6.32 -36.18
N SER A 184 17.22 7.11 -37.13
CA SER A 184 18.04 8.16 -37.78
C SER A 184 18.50 9.20 -36.77
N GLU A 185 19.79 9.59 -36.82
CA GLU A 185 20.37 10.68 -36.02
C GLU A 185 19.64 12.03 -36.19
N GLU A 186 18.84 12.18 -37.25
CA GLU A 186 18.15 13.45 -37.57
C GLU A 186 16.72 13.53 -37.03
N ASP A 187 16.03 12.40 -36.79
CA ASP A 187 14.57 12.38 -36.62
C ASP A 187 14.05 11.41 -35.54
N ASP A 188 14.91 10.59 -34.91
CA ASP A 188 14.52 9.65 -33.84
C ASP A 188 13.30 8.78 -34.21
N ARG A 189 13.21 8.40 -35.49
CA ARG A 189 12.21 7.46 -36.03
C ARG A 189 12.84 6.14 -36.46
N PRO A 190 12.17 4.98 -36.26
CA PRO A 190 12.67 3.70 -36.75
C PRO A 190 12.46 3.59 -38.28
N TYR A 191 13.37 2.89 -38.95
CA TYR A 191 13.33 2.69 -40.40
C TYR A 191 13.46 1.21 -40.76
N VAL A 192 12.74 0.80 -41.81
CA VAL A 192 12.90 -0.50 -42.45
C VAL A 192 13.88 -0.37 -43.61
N ILE A 193 14.90 -1.22 -43.61
CA ILE A 193 15.85 -1.29 -44.72
C ILE A 193 15.33 -2.27 -45.77
N THR A 194 15.07 -1.74 -46.98
CA THR A 194 14.57 -2.52 -48.11
C THR A 194 15.63 -2.65 -49.21
N GLY A 195 15.63 -3.79 -49.92
CA GLY A 195 16.44 -4.05 -51.12
C GLY A 195 17.64 -4.98 -50.92
N GLU A 196 17.91 -5.83 -51.91
CA GLU A 196 19.07 -6.73 -51.95
C GLU A 196 20.24 -6.14 -52.75
N GLY A 197 21.48 -6.32 -52.26
CA GLY A 197 22.66 -6.23 -53.13
C GLY A 197 23.21 -4.84 -53.45
N GLY A 198 23.23 -3.91 -52.49
CA GLY A 198 24.02 -2.66 -52.56
C GLY A 198 23.23 -1.38 -52.85
N GLU A 199 21.96 -1.50 -53.21
CA GLU A 199 20.98 -0.40 -53.29
C GLU A 199 19.97 -0.58 -52.15
N ARG A 200 20.41 -0.30 -50.92
CA ARG A 200 19.54 -0.29 -49.74
C ARG A 200 18.79 1.03 -49.66
N THR A 201 17.49 0.97 -49.43
CA THR A 201 16.65 2.15 -49.20
C THR A 201 16.07 2.07 -47.80
N ALA A 202 16.24 3.14 -47.02
CA ALA A 202 15.58 3.29 -45.73
C ALA A 202 14.18 3.89 -45.96
N VAL A 203 13.16 3.23 -45.43
CA VAL A 203 11.76 3.67 -45.46
C VAL A 203 11.33 3.86 -44.00
N PRO A 204 10.72 5.00 -43.60
CA PRO A 204 10.18 5.15 -42.25
C PRO A 204 9.23 3.99 -41.92
N LEU A 205 9.33 3.43 -40.71
CA LEU A 205 8.51 2.28 -40.32
C LEU A 205 7.01 2.58 -40.44
N GLU A 206 6.59 3.79 -40.08
CA GLU A 206 5.20 4.27 -40.20
C GLU A 206 4.69 4.33 -41.65
N GLU A 207 5.58 4.42 -42.64
CA GLU A 207 5.24 4.40 -44.07
C GLU A 207 5.28 2.98 -44.67
N PHE A 208 5.74 1.99 -43.90
CA PHE A 208 5.98 0.64 -44.39
C PHE A 208 4.77 -0.28 -44.13
N GLU A 209 3.81 -0.28 -45.06
CA GLU A 209 2.51 -0.98 -44.93
C GLU A 209 2.58 -2.51 -44.67
N GLU A 210 3.74 -3.15 -44.85
CA GLU A 210 3.91 -4.59 -44.59
C GLU A 210 4.16 -4.92 -43.11
N ILE A 211 4.56 -3.92 -42.30
CA ILE A 211 4.75 -4.05 -40.86
C ILE A 211 3.77 -3.10 -40.18
N ASP A 212 2.86 -3.66 -39.40
CA ASP A 212 1.93 -2.86 -38.63
C ASP A 212 2.70 -2.15 -37.51
N SER A 213 2.59 -0.83 -37.43
CA SER A 213 3.30 -0.06 -36.42
C SER A 213 2.54 1.18 -36.03
N GLU A 214 2.61 1.54 -34.76
CA GLU A 214 2.00 2.74 -34.21
C GLU A 214 3.01 3.43 -33.30
N ARG A 215 3.09 4.76 -33.39
CA ARG A 215 4.02 5.57 -32.60
C ARG A 215 3.26 6.37 -31.56
N TYR A 216 3.82 6.42 -30.36
CA TYR A 216 3.26 7.12 -29.22
C TYR A 216 4.30 8.04 -28.58
N GLU A 217 3.86 9.20 -28.13
CA GLU A 217 4.62 10.17 -27.35
C GLU A 217 4.02 10.33 -25.95
N VAL A 218 4.74 11.02 -25.05
CA VAL A 218 4.18 11.37 -23.74
C VAL A 218 2.90 12.20 -23.93
N ASN A 219 1.87 11.87 -23.16
CA ASN A 219 0.48 12.36 -23.21
C ASN A 219 -0.40 11.77 -24.32
N ASP A 220 0.12 10.88 -25.16
CA ASP A 220 -0.74 10.16 -26.10
C ASP A 220 -1.62 9.14 -25.38
N SER A 221 -2.81 8.93 -25.93
CA SER A 221 -3.72 7.88 -25.49
C SER A 221 -3.39 6.58 -26.23
N ILE A 222 -3.40 5.47 -25.49
CA ILE A 222 -3.10 4.14 -26.00
C ILE A 222 -4.16 3.16 -25.51
N SER A 223 -4.59 2.24 -26.37
CA SER A 223 -5.43 1.12 -25.98
C SER A 223 -4.61 -0.16 -25.94
N PHE A 224 -4.69 -0.88 -24.83
CA PHE A 224 -3.99 -2.15 -24.66
C PHE A 224 -4.85 -3.16 -23.91
N TYR A 225 -4.58 -4.45 -24.13
CA TYR A 225 -5.20 -5.53 -23.39
C TYR A 225 -4.49 -5.69 -22.04
N GLU A 226 -5.23 -5.50 -20.96
CA GLU A 226 -4.74 -5.66 -19.60
C GLU A 226 -5.06 -7.09 -19.13
N GLU A 227 -4.01 -7.83 -18.74
CA GLU A 227 -4.11 -9.27 -18.52
C GLU A 227 -4.86 -9.64 -17.23
N GLU A 228 -4.76 -8.84 -16.17
CA GLU A 228 -5.36 -9.13 -14.87
C GLU A 228 -6.89 -9.00 -14.91
N SER A 229 -7.39 -7.95 -15.52
CA SER A 229 -8.81 -7.68 -15.76
C SER A 229 -9.36 -8.39 -16.99
N GLY A 230 -8.49 -8.80 -17.93
CA GLY A 230 -8.86 -9.53 -19.14
C GLY A 230 -9.67 -8.69 -20.13
N GLN A 231 -9.45 -7.39 -20.16
CA GLN A 231 -10.17 -6.43 -21.00
C GLN A 231 -9.22 -5.45 -21.68
N VAL A 232 -9.69 -4.84 -22.77
CA VAL A 232 -8.97 -3.73 -23.40
C VAL A 232 -9.29 -2.44 -22.65
N VAL A 233 -8.26 -1.77 -22.17
CA VAL A 233 -8.34 -0.50 -21.44
C VAL A 233 -7.73 0.62 -22.28
N GLU A 234 -8.15 1.86 -22.00
CA GLU A 234 -7.54 3.06 -22.57
C GLU A 234 -6.69 3.73 -21.48
N GLY A 235 -5.41 3.93 -21.78
CA GLY A 235 -4.45 4.59 -20.91
C GLY A 235 -3.83 5.83 -21.56
N GLN A 236 -3.06 6.56 -20.77
CA GLN A 236 -2.27 7.71 -21.17
C GLN A 236 -0.80 7.43 -20.89
N VAL A 237 0.05 7.68 -21.88
CA VAL A 237 1.50 7.58 -21.72
C VAL A 237 1.97 8.73 -20.83
N THR A 238 2.49 8.41 -19.64
CA THR A 238 2.90 9.43 -18.65
C THR A 238 4.40 9.67 -18.65
N SER A 239 5.18 8.65 -18.98
CA SER A 239 6.62 8.73 -19.06
C SER A 239 7.18 7.82 -20.15
N VAL A 240 8.22 8.32 -20.82
CA VAL A 240 9.09 7.51 -21.68
C VAL A 240 10.51 7.77 -21.22
N SER A 241 11.26 6.70 -20.97
CA SER A 241 12.66 6.74 -20.56
C SER A 241 13.46 5.76 -21.41
N GLU A 242 14.79 5.76 -21.31
CA GLU A 242 15.64 4.84 -22.09
C GLU A 242 15.41 3.36 -21.73
N GLU A 243 14.79 3.10 -20.57
CA GLU A 243 14.62 1.75 -20.04
C GLU A 243 13.17 1.27 -20.15
N ALA A 244 12.21 2.17 -19.90
CA ALA A 244 10.80 1.82 -19.82
C ALA A 244 9.86 2.95 -20.26
N VAL A 245 8.66 2.55 -20.65
CA VAL A 245 7.46 3.36 -20.89
C VAL A 245 6.50 3.14 -19.74
N THR A 246 5.93 4.21 -19.19
CA THR A 246 4.87 4.15 -18.16
C THR A 246 3.55 4.63 -18.77
N VAL A 247 2.49 3.86 -18.56
CA VAL A 247 1.13 4.19 -18.98
C VAL A 247 0.20 4.17 -17.76
N GLU A 248 -0.47 5.28 -17.49
CA GLU A 248 -1.54 5.37 -16.49
C GLU A 248 -2.89 5.03 -17.13
N TYR A 249 -3.73 4.24 -16.48
CA TYR A 249 -5.07 3.90 -16.98
C TYR A 249 -6.08 3.78 -15.82
N GLU A 250 -7.36 3.95 -16.13
CA GLU A 250 -8.43 3.71 -15.16
C GLU A 250 -8.78 2.21 -15.14
N GLY A 251 -8.81 1.60 -13.96
CA GLY A 251 -9.12 0.19 -13.76
C GLY A 251 -9.79 -0.11 -12.42
N GLU A 252 -10.09 -1.39 -12.20
CA GLU A 252 -10.66 -1.88 -10.95
C GLU A 252 -9.54 -2.31 -9.99
N GLU A 253 -9.51 -1.77 -8.78
CA GLU A 253 -8.61 -2.21 -7.72
C GLU A 253 -9.41 -2.80 -6.56
N VAL A 254 -9.06 -4.02 -6.14
CA VAL A 254 -9.70 -4.71 -5.01
C VAL A 254 -8.81 -4.61 -3.78
N THR A 255 -9.34 -4.04 -2.69
CA THR A 255 -8.69 -4.01 -1.38
C THR A 255 -9.38 -4.98 -0.43
N GLU A 256 -8.65 -6.01 0.00
CA GLU A 256 -9.13 -6.99 0.97
C GLU A 256 -8.75 -6.58 2.41
N ASN A 257 -9.66 -6.77 3.36
CA ASN A 257 -9.43 -6.58 4.78
C ASN A 257 -9.84 -7.82 5.56
N GLU A 258 -8.88 -8.45 6.23
CA GLU A 258 -9.12 -9.63 7.05
C GLU A 258 -9.81 -9.25 8.37
N LEU A 259 -10.85 -10.01 8.71
CA LEU A 259 -11.54 -9.97 9.99
C LEU A 259 -11.10 -11.18 10.81
N ALA A 260 -10.48 -10.94 11.96
CA ALA A 260 -10.07 -11.98 12.89
C ALA A 260 -10.73 -11.78 14.26
N HIS A 261 -11.21 -12.88 14.87
CA HIS A 261 -11.78 -12.81 16.21
C HIS A 261 -10.77 -12.26 17.22
N ALA A 262 -11.24 -11.34 18.05
CA ALA A 262 -10.46 -10.67 19.08
C ALA A 262 -9.28 -9.85 18.52
N ASP A 263 -9.45 -9.31 17.31
CA ASP A 263 -8.49 -8.42 16.66
C ASP A 263 -9.15 -7.09 16.26
N THR A 264 -8.38 -6.20 15.66
CA THR A 264 -8.84 -4.91 15.13
C THR A 264 -8.72 -4.88 13.62
N VAL A 265 -9.68 -4.26 12.95
CA VAL A 265 -9.64 -3.99 11.51
C VAL A 265 -9.80 -2.48 11.28
N THR A 266 -9.13 -1.94 10.27
CA THR A 266 -9.34 -0.55 9.82
C THR A 266 -10.08 -0.55 8.50
N LEU A 267 -11.30 -0.03 8.47
CA LEU A 267 -12.12 0.11 7.28
C LEU A 267 -12.37 1.60 7.01
N ASN A 268 -11.99 2.07 5.82
CA ASN A 268 -12.14 3.46 5.41
C ASN A 268 -11.59 4.48 6.45
N GLY A 269 -10.43 4.17 7.06
CA GLY A 269 -9.80 5.01 8.08
C GLY A 269 -10.43 4.95 9.49
N GLN A 270 -11.45 4.12 9.71
CA GLN A 270 -12.03 3.85 11.03
C GLN A 270 -11.62 2.48 11.54
N GLU A 271 -11.16 2.43 12.79
CA GLU A 271 -10.76 1.21 13.46
C GLU A 271 -11.94 0.58 14.22
N PHE A 272 -12.13 -0.72 14.05
CA PHE A 272 -13.16 -1.51 14.72
C PHE A 272 -12.52 -2.69 15.44
N ALA A 273 -12.98 -2.98 16.65
CA ALA A 273 -12.80 -4.27 17.29
C ALA A 273 -13.68 -5.32 16.60
N VAL A 274 -13.07 -6.46 16.29
CA VAL A 274 -13.69 -7.57 15.61
C VAL A 274 -13.98 -8.69 16.61
N TYR A 275 -15.25 -9.06 16.69
CA TYR A 275 -15.72 -10.20 17.45
C TYR A 275 -16.38 -11.20 16.52
N PHE A 276 -16.38 -12.46 16.92
CA PHE A 276 -17.10 -13.53 16.24
C PHE A 276 -17.91 -14.30 17.28
N ASP A 277 -19.18 -14.55 16.96
CA ASP A 277 -20.06 -15.50 17.65
C ASP A 277 -20.44 -16.60 16.65
N GLY A 278 -19.69 -17.70 16.66
CA GLY A 278 -19.73 -18.68 15.58
C GLY A 278 -19.28 -18.05 14.27
N GLU A 279 -20.15 -18.08 13.26
CA GLU A 279 -19.92 -17.54 11.92
C GLU A 279 -20.35 -16.06 11.80
N THR A 280 -20.96 -15.48 12.82
CA THR A 280 -21.39 -14.07 12.80
C THR A 280 -20.25 -13.17 13.23
N ALA A 281 -19.82 -12.25 12.37
CA ALA A 281 -18.87 -11.21 12.73
C ALA A 281 -19.59 -9.98 13.29
N ILE A 282 -19.04 -9.40 14.34
CA ILE A 282 -19.53 -8.19 15.00
C ILE A 282 -18.40 -7.17 15.01
N LEU A 283 -18.63 -6.03 14.38
CA LEU A 283 -17.70 -4.90 14.39
C LEU A 283 -18.19 -3.87 15.39
N SER A 284 -17.30 -3.45 16.28
CA SER A 284 -17.58 -2.42 17.29
C SER A 284 -16.50 -1.37 17.28
N SER A 285 -16.89 -0.10 17.30
CA SER A 285 -16.03 1.07 17.45
C SER A 285 -15.37 1.13 18.84
N ASN A 286 -15.82 0.30 19.80
CA ASN A 286 -15.27 0.22 21.15
C ASN A 286 -14.00 -0.65 21.21
N VAL A 287 -12.92 -0.18 20.59
CA VAL A 287 -11.60 -0.84 20.60
C VAL A 287 -11.04 -0.96 22.03
N GLU A 288 -11.23 0.07 22.87
CA GLU A 288 -10.83 0.04 24.28
C GLU A 288 -11.49 -1.12 25.05
N GLY A 289 -12.72 -1.47 24.69
CA GLY A 289 -13.44 -2.62 25.25
C GLY A 289 -12.77 -3.96 24.93
N LEU A 290 -12.31 -4.14 23.69
CA LEU A 290 -11.53 -5.32 23.28
C LEU A 290 -10.21 -5.41 24.03
N GLU A 291 -9.44 -4.31 24.08
CA GLU A 291 -8.16 -4.26 24.79
C GLU A 291 -8.31 -4.59 26.28
N SER A 292 -9.40 -4.12 26.90
CA SER A 292 -9.72 -4.46 28.30
C SER A 292 -9.96 -5.96 28.49
N GLN A 293 -10.66 -6.63 27.55
CA GLN A 293 -10.86 -8.07 27.60
C GLN A 293 -9.55 -8.83 27.40
N GLN A 294 -8.74 -8.45 26.42
CA GLN A 294 -7.42 -9.05 26.18
C GLN A 294 -6.50 -8.89 27.40
N THR A 295 -6.47 -7.70 28.00
CA THR A 295 -5.71 -7.44 29.25
C THR A 295 -6.15 -8.38 30.38
N ALA A 296 -7.45 -8.65 30.51
CA ALA A 296 -7.96 -9.58 31.51
C ALA A 296 -7.50 -11.03 31.25
N VAL A 297 -7.42 -11.45 29.98
CA VAL A 297 -6.87 -12.75 29.57
C VAL A 297 -5.39 -12.85 29.89
N ASP A 298 -4.60 -11.84 29.54
CA ASP A 298 -3.17 -11.81 29.81
C ASP A 298 -2.86 -11.80 31.31
N GLU A 299 -3.58 -10.99 32.09
CA GLU A 299 -3.40 -10.96 33.55
C GLU A 299 -3.72 -12.32 34.17
N PHE A 300 -4.78 -13.00 33.69
CA PHE A 300 -5.11 -14.36 34.10
C PHE A 300 -3.98 -15.34 33.76
N ASN A 301 -3.50 -15.35 32.52
CA ASN A 301 -2.42 -16.22 32.06
C ASN A 301 -1.12 -15.99 32.85
N GLN A 302 -0.81 -14.73 33.17
CA GLN A 302 0.33 -14.36 33.99
C GLN A 302 0.20 -14.91 35.42
N ARG A 303 -0.99 -14.78 36.04
CA ARG A 303 -1.26 -15.32 37.39
C ARG A 303 -1.16 -16.85 37.40
N ILE A 304 -1.70 -17.55 36.40
CA ILE A 304 -1.62 -19.02 36.29
C ILE A 304 -0.17 -19.47 36.07
N SER A 305 0.58 -18.80 35.20
CA SER A 305 2.00 -19.06 34.99
C SER A 305 2.83 -18.84 36.25
N GLY A 306 2.52 -17.79 37.03
CA GLY A 306 3.12 -17.54 38.32
C GLY A 306 2.83 -18.65 39.35
N LEU A 307 1.59 -19.14 39.40
CA LEU A 307 1.21 -20.26 40.27
C LEU A 307 1.94 -21.56 39.88
N TRP A 308 2.14 -21.82 38.58
CA TRP A 308 2.95 -22.93 38.11
C TRP A 308 4.40 -22.84 38.57
N TRP A 309 4.99 -21.65 38.53
CA TRP A 309 6.32 -21.41 39.11
C TRP A 309 6.37 -21.72 40.60
N VAL A 310 5.34 -21.37 41.38
CA VAL A 310 5.25 -21.72 42.80
C VAL A 310 5.22 -23.23 43.02
N VAL A 311 4.50 -23.98 42.19
CA VAL A 311 4.48 -25.46 42.24
C VAL A 311 5.87 -26.03 41.96
N VAL A 312 6.52 -25.59 40.87
CA VAL A 312 7.86 -26.04 40.48
C VAL A 312 8.90 -25.71 41.55
N LEU A 313 8.91 -24.48 42.05
CA LEU A 313 9.82 -24.05 43.11
C LEU A 313 9.60 -24.83 44.41
N SER A 314 8.36 -25.14 44.75
CA SER A 314 8.05 -25.97 45.92
C SER A 314 8.59 -27.39 45.78
N ILE A 315 8.51 -28.00 44.59
CA ILE A 315 9.09 -29.31 44.31
C ILE A 315 10.62 -29.26 44.37
N LEU A 316 11.25 -28.27 43.73
CA LEU A 316 12.70 -28.09 43.78
C LEU A 316 13.20 -27.87 45.21
N ALA A 317 12.52 -27.04 45.99
CA ALA A 317 12.84 -26.81 47.39
C ALA A 317 12.73 -28.09 48.22
N MET A 318 11.73 -28.95 47.95
CA MET A 318 11.64 -30.28 48.57
C MET A 318 12.85 -31.15 48.23
N VAL A 319 13.26 -31.20 46.95
CA VAL A 319 14.42 -31.99 46.50
C VAL A 319 15.71 -31.49 47.14
N VAL A 320 15.93 -30.17 47.17
CA VAL A 320 17.12 -29.56 47.82
C VAL A 320 17.11 -29.82 49.32
N THR A 321 15.96 -29.70 49.98
CA THR A 321 15.82 -29.98 51.42
C THR A 321 16.14 -31.45 51.71
N ALA A 322 15.66 -32.38 50.87
CA ALA A 322 16.00 -33.79 50.97
C ALA A 322 17.50 -34.03 50.73
N GLY A 323 18.09 -33.42 49.70
CA GLY A 323 19.52 -33.52 49.40
C GLY A 323 20.41 -33.03 50.54
N LEU A 324 20.07 -31.90 51.17
CA LEU A 324 20.76 -31.37 52.36
C LEU A 324 20.58 -32.27 53.58
N ALA A 325 19.39 -32.84 53.78
CA ALA A 325 19.13 -33.78 54.88
C ALA A 325 19.95 -35.07 54.75
N PHE A 326 20.28 -35.49 53.53
CA PHE A 326 21.05 -36.69 53.23
C PHE A 326 22.52 -36.43 52.85
N MET A 327 23.00 -35.19 52.94
CA MET A 327 24.40 -34.87 52.64
C MET A 327 25.31 -35.49 53.71
N PRO A 328 26.32 -36.30 53.33
CA PRO A 328 27.21 -36.95 54.31
C PRO A 328 28.06 -35.89 55.01
N VAL A 329 27.99 -35.86 56.35
CA VAL A 329 28.81 -34.96 57.18
C VAL A 329 30.27 -35.33 56.98
N ARG A 330 31.02 -34.53 56.20
CA ARG A 330 32.49 -34.65 56.13
C ARG A 330 33.06 -34.09 57.43
N GLY A 331 33.51 -35.00 58.30
CA GLY A 331 34.36 -34.70 59.45
C GLY A 331 35.80 -34.48 59.04
#